data_AF-R6TZU5-F1
#
_entry.id   AF-R6TZU5-F1
#
_cell.length_a   1.000
_cell.length_b   1.000
_cell.length_c   1.000
_cell.angle_alpha   90.00
_cell.angle_beta   90.00
_cell.angle_gamma   90.00
#
_symmetry.space_group_name_H-M   'P 1'
#
loop_
_entity.id
_entity.type
_entity.pdbx_description
1 polymer ?
#
loop_
_entity_poly.entity_id
_entity_poly.type
_entity_poly.pdbx_seq_one_letter_code
_entity_poly.pdbx_strand_id
1 'polypeptide(L)'
;MIAVSGLPKKGFSERRISDDVGKLTDGRSVYQYSEGGEKLSVTSDSEGCYVSCAAPIIAEGDVAGCVISVSCGEPAPTGADTELKLVQTAAVFLGKQLES
;
A
#
# COMPACT_ATOMS: atom_id res chain seq x y z
N MET A 1 2.84 -5.41 12.01
CA MET A 1 2.65 -6.73 11.36
C MET A 1 2.17 -6.47 9.94
N ILE A 2 2.85 -6.99 8.92
CA ILE A 2 2.41 -6.82 7.52
C ILE A 2 1.55 -8.03 7.16
N ALA A 3 0.28 -7.77 6.79
CA ALA A 3 -0.59 -8.79 6.24
C ALA A 3 -0.48 -8.79 4.71
N VAL A 4 -0.27 -9.95 4.12
CA VAL A 4 -0.07 -10.10 2.67
C VAL A 4 -1.05 -11.14 2.14
N SER A 5 -1.82 -10.75 1.14
CA SER A 5 -2.71 -11.61 0.36
C SER A 5 -2.35 -11.50 -1.13
N GLY A 6 -2.54 -12.57 -1.90
CA GLY A 6 -2.30 -12.57 -3.36
C GLY A 6 -0.85 -12.77 -3.83
N LEU A 7 0.16 -12.52 -2.99
CA LEU A 7 1.59 -12.74 -3.29
C LEU A 7 2.21 -13.86 -2.43
N PRO A 8 3.32 -14.51 -2.86
CA PRO A 8 3.99 -15.51 -2.04
C PRO A 8 4.42 -14.90 -0.70
N LYS A 9 3.81 -15.37 0.39
CA LYS A 9 4.00 -14.84 1.76
C LYS A 9 5.47 -14.74 2.15
N LYS A 10 6.30 -15.70 1.71
CA LYS A 10 7.76 -15.74 1.96
C LYS A 10 8.55 -14.51 1.51
N GLY A 11 8.04 -13.74 0.54
CA GLY A 11 8.73 -12.55 0.02
C GLY A 11 8.38 -11.25 0.75
N PHE A 12 7.30 -11.22 1.53
CA PHE A 12 6.72 -9.98 2.05
C PHE A 12 6.32 -10.04 3.53
N SER A 13 6.04 -11.23 4.09
CA SER A 13 5.86 -11.38 5.53
C SER A 13 7.22 -11.21 6.21
N GLU A 14 7.28 -10.38 7.25
CA GLU A 14 8.49 -10.08 8.06
C GLU A 14 9.53 -9.15 7.41
N ARG A 15 9.29 -8.63 6.20
CA ARG A 15 10.18 -7.65 5.58
C ARG A 15 9.83 -6.22 5.99
N ARG A 16 10.84 -5.34 5.98
CA ARG A 16 10.64 -3.90 6.23
C ARG A 16 9.97 -3.27 5.01
N ILE A 17 8.94 -2.45 5.23
CA ILE A 17 8.37 -1.59 4.18
C ILE A 17 9.46 -0.66 3.63
N SER A 18 9.38 -0.27 2.37
CA SER A 18 10.30 0.73 1.84
C SER A 18 10.15 2.07 2.56
N ASP A 19 11.21 2.87 2.59
CA ASP A 19 11.16 4.17 3.25
C ASP A 19 10.14 5.11 2.60
N ASP A 20 9.90 4.99 1.29
CA ASP A 20 8.92 5.83 0.59
C ASP A 20 7.47 5.45 0.94
N VAL A 21 7.20 4.15 1.11
CA VAL A 21 5.91 3.70 1.67
C VAL A 21 5.77 4.17 3.13
N GLY A 22 6.85 4.18 3.90
CA GLY A 22 6.88 4.73 5.26
C GLY A 22 6.51 6.21 5.29
N LYS A 23 7.17 7.03 4.48
CA LYS A 23 6.85 8.47 4.36
C LYS A 23 5.41 8.73 3.93
N LEU A 24 4.89 7.91 3.01
CA LEU A 24 3.51 8.02 2.56
C LEU A 24 2.53 7.75 3.70
N THR A 25 2.82 6.72 4.48
CA THR A 25 2.01 6.30 5.63
C THR A 25 2.02 7.39 6.70
N ASP A 26 3.20 7.88 7.08
CA ASP A 26 3.37 8.97 8.08
C ASP A 26 2.74 10.28 7.60
N GLY A 27 2.88 10.59 6.32
CA GLY A 27 2.32 11.78 5.67
C GLY A 27 0.82 11.68 5.40
N ARG A 28 0.14 10.61 5.82
CA ARG A 28 -1.31 10.38 5.64
C ARG A 28 -1.75 10.55 4.19
N SER A 29 -0.87 10.22 3.25
CA SER A 29 -1.04 10.50 1.84
C SER A 29 -1.51 9.27 1.09
N VAL A 30 -2.41 9.46 0.14
CA VAL A 30 -2.85 8.40 -0.77
C VAL A 30 -1.95 8.44 -1.99
N TYR A 31 -1.54 7.27 -2.49
CA TYR A 31 -0.75 7.16 -3.72
C TYR A 31 -1.46 6.27 -4.73
N GLN A 32 -1.34 6.67 -5.99
CA GLN A 32 -1.73 5.91 -7.15
C GLN A 32 -0.63 6.11 -8.19
N TYR A 33 -0.09 5.00 -8.70
CA TYR A 33 0.86 5.05 -9.79
C TYR A 33 0.19 5.63 -11.04
N SER A 34 0.93 6.49 -11.74
CA SER A 34 0.56 7.05 -13.03
C SER A 34 1.66 6.76 -14.04
N GLU A 35 1.29 6.61 -15.31
CA GLU A 35 2.26 6.36 -16.37
C GLU A 35 3.29 7.50 -16.46
N GLY A 36 4.59 7.16 -16.40
CA GLY A 36 5.68 8.14 -16.33
C GLY A 36 5.94 8.72 -14.93
N GLY A 37 5.18 8.30 -13.92
CA GLY A 37 5.41 8.64 -12.52
C GLY A 37 6.52 7.83 -11.86
N GLU A 38 6.86 8.22 -10.64
CA GLU A 38 7.82 7.49 -9.81
C GLU A 38 7.25 6.14 -9.37
N LYS A 39 8.03 5.06 -9.54
CA LYS A 39 7.64 3.71 -9.10
C LYS A 39 8.14 3.50 -7.67
N LEU A 40 7.23 3.20 -6.75
CA LEU A 40 7.58 2.89 -5.37
C LEU A 40 7.74 1.38 -5.17
N SER A 41 8.86 0.95 -4.60
CA SER A 41 9.05 -0.44 -4.15
C SER A 41 8.22 -0.72 -2.91
N VAL A 42 7.70 -1.94 -2.77
CA VAL A 42 6.87 -2.32 -1.62
C VAL A 42 7.71 -2.53 -0.36
N THR A 43 8.87 -3.17 -0.50
CA THR A 43 9.83 -3.41 0.58
C THR A 43 11.22 -2.97 0.14
N SER A 44 12.14 -2.78 1.07
CA SER A 44 13.53 -2.39 0.76
C SER A 44 14.25 -3.39 -0.16
N ASP A 45 13.83 -4.65 -0.15
CA ASP A 45 14.48 -5.76 -0.85
C ASP A 45 13.59 -6.40 -1.94
N SER A 46 12.45 -5.79 -2.30
CA SER A 46 11.57 -6.34 -3.34
C SER A 46 12.06 -5.93 -4.72
N GLU A 47 12.45 -6.89 -5.54
CA GLU A 47 12.73 -6.68 -6.96
C GLU A 47 11.50 -7.03 -7.81
N GLY A 48 11.16 -6.15 -8.75
CA GLY A 48 10.12 -6.40 -9.75
C GLY A 48 8.67 -6.29 -9.27
N CYS A 49 8.42 -5.91 -8.01
CA CYS A 49 7.08 -5.61 -7.49
C CYS A 49 7.01 -4.18 -6.96
N TYR A 50 6.02 -3.44 -7.45
CA TYR A 50 5.83 -2.01 -7.17
C TYR A 50 4.45 -1.76 -6.59
N VAL A 51 4.33 -0.65 -5.87
CA VAL A 51 3.04 -0.14 -5.39
C VAL A 51 2.24 0.38 -6.58
N SER A 52 1.03 -0.13 -6.79
CA SER A 52 0.06 0.47 -7.73
C SER A 52 -0.80 1.51 -7.02
N CYS A 53 -1.35 1.17 -5.85
CA CYS A 53 -2.15 2.05 -5.02
C CYS A 53 -1.79 1.88 -3.54
N ALA A 54 -1.82 2.94 -2.75
CA ALA A 54 -1.65 2.87 -1.30
C ALA A 54 -2.56 3.87 -0.58
N ALA A 55 -3.17 3.46 0.52
CA ALA A 55 -3.93 4.33 1.41
C ALA A 55 -3.63 4.03 2.89
N PRO A 56 -3.34 5.07 3.69
CA PRO A 56 -3.04 4.91 5.11
C PRO A 56 -4.30 4.52 5.89
N ILE A 57 -4.11 3.64 6.87
CA ILE A 57 -5.12 3.26 7.86
C ILE A 57 -5.02 4.28 8.98
N ILE A 58 -6.08 5.08 9.15
CA ILE A 58 -6.19 6.04 10.24
C ILE A 58 -7.16 5.48 11.28
N ALA A 59 -6.74 5.45 12.54
CA ALA A 59 -7.55 5.03 13.68
C ALA A 59 -7.32 6.01 14.83
N GLU A 60 -8.39 6.48 15.48
CA GLU A 60 -8.33 7.45 16.59
C GLU A 60 -7.53 8.73 16.27
N GLY A 61 -7.46 9.10 14.99
CA GLY A 61 -6.71 10.28 14.52
C GLY A 61 -5.20 10.06 14.35
N ASP A 62 -4.69 8.84 14.58
CA ASP A 62 -3.31 8.44 14.32
C ASP A 62 -3.19 7.38 13.22
N VAL A 63 -1.98 7.25 12.67
CA VAL A 63 -1.68 6.30 11.60
C VAL A 63 -1.40 4.92 12.21
N ALA A 64 -2.29 3.97 11.96
CA ALA A 64 -2.12 2.59 12.42
C ALA A 64 -1.35 1.71 11.42
N GLY A 65 -1.33 2.09 10.13
CA GLY A 65 -0.66 1.34 9.08
C GLY A 65 -1.06 1.81 7.68
N CYS A 66 -0.90 0.95 6.68
CA CYS A 66 -1.25 1.24 5.28
C CYS A 66 -1.79 0.00 4.57
N VAL A 67 -2.81 0.19 3.74
CA VAL A 67 -3.26 -0.80 2.76
C VAL A 67 -2.55 -0.49 1.44
N ILE A 68 -1.99 -1.51 0.81
CA ILE A 68 -1.18 -1.38 -0.41
C ILE A 68 -1.66 -2.40 -1.42
N SER A 69 -1.96 -1.95 -2.64
CA SER A 69 -2.04 -2.82 -3.80
C SER A 69 -0.70 -2.87 -4.51
N VAL A 70 -0.33 -4.08 -4.94
CA VAL A 70 0.99 -4.40 -5.48
C VAL A 70 0.83 -4.95 -6.88
N SER A 71 1.65 -4.42 -7.79
CA SER A 71 1.80 -4.93 -9.15
C SER A 71 3.21 -5.50 -9.31
N CYS A 72 3.31 -6.78 -9.69
CA CYS A 72 4.59 -7.38 -10.06
C CYS A 72 4.73 -7.36 -11.60
N GLY A 73 5.79 -6.72 -12.09
CA GLY A 73 5.94 -6.33 -13.50
C GLY A 73 5.73 -4.83 -13.70
N GLU A 74 5.37 -4.40 -14.91
CA GLU A 74 5.01 -3.00 -15.15
C GLU A 74 3.62 -2.70 -14.58
N PRO A 75 3.49 -1.72 -13.65
CA PRO A 75 2.18 -1.32 -13.16
C PRO A 75 1.38 -0.71 -14.31
N ALA A 76 0.26 -1.34 -14.65
CA ALA A 76 -0.63 -0.87 -15.69
C ALA A 76 -1.57 0.20 -15.12
N PRO A 77 -1.75 1.36 -15.80
CA PRO A 77 -2.67 2.40 -15.33
C PRO A 77 -4.15 2.01 -15.46
N THR A 78 -4.47 0.97 -16.24
CA THR A 78 -5.84 0.53 -16.51
C THR A 78 -6.52 -0.03 -15.25
N GLY A 79 -7.55 0.66 -14.75
CA GLY A 79 -8.32 0.25 -13.57
C GLY A 79 -7.84 0.83 -12.24
N ALA A 80 -6.84 1.71 -12.27
CA ALA A 80 -6.22 2.28 -11.08
C ALA A 80 -7.19 3.10 -10.20
N ASP A 81 -8.20 3.78 -10.77
CA ASP A 81 -9.23 4.47 -9.98
C ASP A 81 -10.10 3.52 -9.14
N THR A 82 -10.46 2.37 -9.72
CA THR A 82 -11.25 1.35 -9.01
C THR A 82 -10.42 0.72 -7.91
N GLU A 83 -9.17 0.39 -8.21
CA GLU A 83 -8.22 -0.17 -7.25
C GLU A 83 -7.94 0.82 -6.10
N LEU A 84 -7.76 2.10 -6.41
CA LEU A 84 -7.59 3.14 -5.41
C LEU A 84 -8.77 3.19 -4.45
N LYS A 85 -9.99 3.22 -4.98
CA LYS A 85 -11.21 3.24 -4.15
C LYS A 85 -11.34 1.98 -3.29
N LEU A 86 -10.94 0.81 -3.79
CA LEU A 86 -10.92 -0.42 -3.01
C LEU A 86 -9.92 -0.33 -1.85
N VAL A 87 -8.69 0.12 -2.13
CA VAL A 87 -7.63 0.30 -1.13
C VAL A 87 -8.04 1.31 -0.06
N GLN A 88 -8.62 2.44 -0.45
CA GLN A 88 -9.17 3.44 0.48
C GLN A 88 -10.30 2.88 1.33
N THR A 89 -11.24 2.14 0.72
CA THR A 89 -12.36 1.53 1.45
C THR A 89 -11.88 0.53 2.48
N ALA A 90 -10.92 -0.32 2.11
CA ALA A 90 -10.28 -1.26 3.03
C ALA A 90 -9.57 -0.53 4.17
N ALA A 91 -8.84 0.55 3.88
CA ALA A 91 -8.15 1.33 4.90
C ALA A 91 -9.12 1.97 5.91
N VAL A 92 -10.21 2.57 5.44
CA VAL A 92 -11.27 3.13 6.31
C VAL A 92 -11.97 2.03 7.11
N PHE A 93 -12.26 0.89 6.50
CA PHE A 93 -12.88 -0.23 7.19
C PHE A 93 -11.99 -0.73 8.34
N LEU A 94 -10.70 -0.96 8.07
CA LEU A 94 -9.73 -1.40 9.08
C LEU A 94 -9.52 -0.36 10.18
N GLY A 95 -9.46 0.92 9.83
CA GLY A 95 -9.36 2.01 10.80
C GLY A 95 -10.48 1.96 11.83
N LYS A 96 -11.73 1.82 11.36
CA LYS A 96 -12.90 1.67 12.24
C LYS A 96 -12.88 0.41 13.11
N GLN A 97 -12.32 -0.70 12.62
CA GLN A 97 -12.20 -1.93 13.41
C GLN A 97 -11.15 -1.80 14.52
N LEU A 98 -10.16 -0.92 14.36
CA LEU A 98 -9.11 -0.67 15.35
C LEU A 98 -9.54 0.34 16.44
N GLU A 99 -10.57 1.14 16.16
CA GLU A 99 -11.21 2.08 17.11
C GLU A 99 -12.20 1.38 18.08
N SER A 100 -12.28 0.05 18.03
CA SER A 100 -13.28 -0.77 18.76
C SER A 100 -12.68 -1.53 19.94
#